data_AF-A0A453M6Z7-F1
#
_entry.id   AF-A0A453M6Z7-F1
#
_cell.length_a   1.000
_cell.length_b   1.000
_cell.length_c   1.000
_cell.angle_alpha   90.00
_cell.angle_beta   90.00
_cell.angle_gamma   90.00
#
_symmetry.space_group_name_H-M   'P 1'
#
loop_
_entity.id
_entity.type
_entity.pdbx_description
1 polymer ?
#
loop_
_entity_poly.entity_id
_entity_poly.type
_entity_poly.pdbx_seq_one_letter_code
_entity_poly.pdbx_strand_id
1 'polypeptide(L)'
;MARPNMKPIVLFFLKLLLIGLSAPQLIAGDETQKFVYSGFASANLTLDGTASVTPSGLLELTNGTVMSMGHAFHPAPLRLRDSPNGTIQSFSASFVFGIISIYDLSSHGLTMLVAPSKDLSKAMPVQYLGLFNGLNNGNTTNHIFAVELDTWQNAEFGDIDYNHVGVDINGLSSEKSHTAGFFHDQNGTFENLTLGSQEAMQVWVDYDREKTQIDVTMAPLNMTTKPKRPIVSARYNLSAVLKDVAYIGFSSSTGTIKTQHYVLGWSFAMNGPAPVINLSMLPKLPRDHPKGRRSWVLDIVLPVGTAVVLLSLGAIAFLLVRRHFRYAEVRDNWEVEFGPHRFSYKDLYHATGGFEDKNLLGVGGFGRVYKGVLQKSRLKIAVKRVSHDSKQGMKEFIAEIVSIGRLQNRNLVPLLGYCRRKGELLLVYEYMPNGSLDKYLHGKEDNTILSWAQRFQVIKGIASGLLYLHEEWEKVVVHRDIK
;
A
#
# COMPACT_ATOMS: atom_id res chain seq x y z
N MET A 1 35.67 -52.20 -70.61
CA MET A 1 35.22 -51.30 -69.54
C MET A 1 34.09 -51.98 -68.76
N ALA A 2 34.41 -52.58 -67.62
CA ALA A 2 33.42 -53.12 -66.68
C ALA A 2 34.08 -53.14 -65.29
N ARG A 3 33.51 -52.39 -64.34
CA ARG A 3 33.92 -52.40 -62.93
C ARG A 3 33.32 -53.65 -62.26
N PRO A 4 34.05 -54.38 -61.40
CA PRO A 4 33.49 -55.51 -60.68
C PRO A 4 32.70 -55.02 -59.45
N ASN A 5 31.49 -55.57 -59.30
CA ASN A 5 30.64 -55.42 -58.12
C ASN A 5 31.29 -56.08 -56.89
N MET A 6 31.60 -55.28 -55.86
CA MET A 6 31.94 -55.80 -54.54
C MET A 6 30.68 -56.32 -53.82
N LYS A 7 30.80 -57.52 -53.24
CA LYS A 7 29.74 -58.24 -52.52
C LYS A 7 29.35 -57.53 -51.21
N PRO A 8 28.08 -57.60 -50.77
CA PRO A 8 27.53 -56.88 -49.60
C PRO A 8 28.07 -57.33 -48.22
N ILE A 9 28.97 -58.33 -48.15
CA ILE A 9 29.50 -58.87 -46.90
C ILE A 9 30.69 -58.03 -46.37
N VAL A 10 31.47 -57.40 -47.26
CA VAL A 10 32.65 -56.60 -46.85
C VAL A 10 32.23 -55.26 -46.23
N LEU A 11 31.07 -54.72 -46.62
CA LEU A 11 30.53 -53.48 -46.06
C LEU A 11 29.94 -53.66 -44.65
N PHE A 12 29.55 -54.90 -44.28
CA PHE A 12 29.03 -55.21 -42.95
C PHE A 12 30.17 -55.32 -41.92
N PHE A 13 31.31 -55.91 -42.30
CA PHE A 13 32.50 -55.96 -41.43
C PHE A 13 33.19 -54.61 -41.27
N LEU A 14 33.16 -53.73 -42.29
CA LEU A 14 33.68 -52.37 -42.14
C LEU A 14 32.81 -51.50 -41.20
N LYS A 15 31.50 -51.77 -41.11
CA LYS A 15 30.61 -51.11 -40.14
C LYS A 15 30.79 -51.64 -38.72
N LEU A 16 31.10 -52.92 -38.52
CA LEU A 16 31.42 -53.44 -37.18
C LEU A 16 32.79 -52.95 -36.67
N LEU A 17 33.76 -52.67 -37.55
CA LEU A 17 35.06 -52.11 -37.14
C LEU A 17 35.00 -50.61 -36.77
N LEU A 18 33.97 -49.88 -37.23
CA LEU A 18 33.74 -48.46 -36.91
C LEU A 18 32.79 -48.23 -35.72
N ILE A 19 32.13 -49.27 -35.21
CA ILE A 19 31.28 -49.20 -34.00
C ILE A 19 32.09 -49.53 -32.73
N GLY A 20 33.37 -49.91 -32.86
CA GLY A 20 34.26 -50.25 -31.74
C GLY A 20 35.09 -49.09 -31.15
N LEU A 21 34.89 -47.83 -31.56
CA LEU A 21 35.70 -46.68 -31.12
C LEU A 21 34.94 -45.61 -30.32
N SER A 22 33.79 -45.95 -29.74
CA SER A 22 33.11 -45.11 -28.75
C SER A 22 32.76 -45.90 -27.48
N ALA A 23 33.74 -46.64 -26.97
CA ALA A 23 33.75 -46.94 -25.55
C ALA A 23 34.31 -45.69 -24.83
N PRO A 24 33.62 -45.12 -23.82
CA PRO A 24 34.25 -44.11 -22.98
C PRO A 24 35.47 -44.77 -22.36
N GLN A 25 36.66 -44.24 -22.69
CA GLN A 25 37.85 -44.54 -21.94
C GLN A 25 37.53 -44.19 -20.48
N LEU A 26 37.46 -45.21 -19.62
CA LEU A 26 37.68 -45.01 -18.20
C LEU A 26 39.11 -44.46 -18.07
N ILE A 27 39.22 -43.14 -18.09
CA ILE A 27 40.40 -42.45 -17.59
C ILE A 27 40.31 -42.58 -16.08
N ALA A 28 40.93 -43.65 -15.57
CA ALA A 28 41.42 -43.66 -14.21
C ALA A 28 42.59 -42.66 -14.16
N GLY A 29 42.44 -41.61 -13.35
CA GLY A 29 43.49 -40.68 -12.98
C GLY A 29 43.38 -39.28 -13.61
N ASP A 30 42.63 -38.38 -12.96
CA ASP A 30 43.17 -37.03 -12.73
C ASP A 30 42.90 -36.66 -11.26
N GLU A 31 43.98 -36.38 -10.54
CA GLU A 31 44.08 -36.42 -9.08
C GLU A 31 43.48 -35.19 -8.36
N THR A 32 42.79 -34.25 -9.02
CA THR A 32 42.05 -33.19 -8.30
C THR A 32 40.80 -32.74 -9.06
N GLN A 33 39.63 -32.85 -8.45
CA GLN A 33 38.39 -32.25 -8.98
C GLN A 33 38.46 -30.73 -8.81
N LYS A 34 39.03 -30.06 -9.81
CA LYS A 34 39.42 -28.65 -9.76
C LYS A 34 39.16 -27.95 -11.10
N PHE A 35 38.66 -26.73 -11.05
CA PHE A 35 38.50 -25.90 -12.25
C PHE A 35 38.63 -24.40 -11.95
N VAL A 36 38.89 -23.60 -12.99
CA VAL A 36 38.86 -22.13 -12.95
C VAL A 36 38.30 -21.58 -14.27
N TYR A 37 37.39 -20.64 -14.13
CA TYR A 37 36.82 -19.81 -15.19
C TYR A 37 37.16 -18.35 -14.89
N SER A 38 38.02 -17.75 -15.71
CA SER A 38 38.31 -16.31 -15.67
C SER A 38 37.59 -15.64 -16.85
N GLY A 39 36.26 -15.61 -16.77
CA GLY A 39 35.36 -15.44 -17.90
C GLY A 39 34.85 -16.77 -18.47
N PHE A 40 33.75 -16.70 -19.23
CA PHE A 40 32.97 -17.85 -19.69
C PHE A 40 32.85 -17.99 -21.21
N ALA A 41 33.53 -17.15 -22.00
CA ALA A 41 33.39 -17.13 -23.47
C ALA A 41 33.64 -18.50 -24.15
N SER A 42 34.48 -19.34 -23.57
CA SER A 42 34.78 -20.70 -24.02
C SER A 42 34.35 -21.79 -23.03
N ALA A 43 33.56 -21.44 -22.01
CA ALA A 43 33.12 -22.37 -20.99
C ALA A 43 31.94 -23.22 -21.50
N ASN A 44 32.06 -24.54 -21.36
CA ASN A 44 30.97 -25.46 -21.66
C ASN A 44 30.12 -25.73 -20.41
N LEU A 45 29.25 -24.78 -20.06
CA LEU A 45 28.34 -24.91 -18.92
C LEU A 45 27.03 -25.59 -19.31
N THR A 46 26.39 -26.27 -18.37
CA THR A 46 24.99 -26.67 -18.51
C THR A 46 24.11 -25.52 -18.05
N LEU A 47 23.31 -24.96 -18.95
CA LEU A 47 22.48 -23.77 -18.70
C LEU A 47 20.99 -24.14 -18.78
N ASP A 48 20.19 -23.55 -17.91
CA ASP A 48 18.73 -23.69 -17.88
C ASP A 48 18.04 -22.35 -17.54
N GLY A 49 16.75 -22.25 -17.87
CA GLY A 49 15.95 -21.04 -17.66
C GLY A 49 16.49 -19.85 -18.48
N THR A 50 16.66 -18.70 -17.83
CA THR A 50 17.23 -17.49 -18.48
C THR A 50 18.74 -17.47 -18.58
N ALA A 51 19.43 -18.48 -18.04
CA ALA A 51 20.89 -18.43 -17.96
C ALA A 51 21.53 -18.51 -19.36
N SER A 52 22.46 -17.60 -19.64
CA SER A 52 23.18 -17.55 -20.90
C SER A 52 24.61 -17.04 -20.70
N VAL A 53 25.50 -17.35 -21.65
CA VAL A 53 26.83 -16.72 -21.71
C VAL A 53 26.79 -15.60 -22.73
N THR A 54 27.11 -14.38 -22.30
CA THR A 54 27.11 -13.21 -23.19
C THR A 54 28.27 -13.30 -24.19
N PRO A 55 28.21 -12.56 -25.32
CA PRO A 55 29.35 -12.48 -26.25
C PRO A 55 30.65 -11.96 -25.62
N SER A 56 30.55 -11.16 -24.54
CA SER A 56 31.70 -10.69 -23.78
C SER A 56 32.26 -11.72 -22.81
N GLY A 57 31.60 -12.87 -22.63
CA GLY A 57 32.01 -13.95 -21.74
C GLY A 57 31.51 -13.82 -20.30
N LEU A 58 30.46 -13.04 -20.02
CA LEU A 58 29.77 -13.05 -18.73
C LEU A 58 28.82 -14.24 -18.67
N LEU A 59 28.72 -14.89 -17.52
CA LEU A 59 27.59 -15.77 -17.23
C LEU A 59 26.44 -14.92 -16.69
N GLU A 60 25.43 -14.67 -17.52
CA GLU A 60 24.19 -13.99 -17.14
C GLU A 60 23.22 -15.06 -16.62
N LEU A 61 22.96 -15.09 -15.32
CA LEU A 61 22.00 -16.03 -14.73
C LEU A 61 20.56 -15.56 -15.00
N THR A 62 20.32 -14.25 -14.91
CA THR A 62 19.02 -13.64 -15.22
C THR A 62 19.19 -12.38 -16.06
N ASN A 63 18.34 -12.22 -17.06
CA ASN A 63 18.41 -11.13 -18.05
C ASN A 63 17.45 -9.95 -17.75
N GLY A 64 16.93 -9.84 -16.52
CA GLY A 64 15.98 -8.78 -16.13
C GLY A 64 14.52 -9.04 -16.51
N THR A 65 14.20 -10.19 -17.11
CA THR A 65 12.81 -10.66 -17.26
C THR A 65 12.17 -10.79 -15.90
N VAL A 66 10.95 -10.27 -15.73
CA VAL A 66 10.20 -10.28 -14.46
C VAL A 66 9.73 -11.69 -14.12
N MET A 67 9.80 -12.06 -12.83
CA MET A 67 9.36 -13.37 -12.31
C MET A 67 9.97 -14.55 -13.08
N SER A 68 11.28 -14.54 -13.27
CA SER A 68 12.02 -15.57 -13.99
C SER A 68 13.14 -16.15 -13.13
N MET A 69 13.70 -17.27 -13.58
CA MET A 69 14.85 -17.91 -12.95
C MET A 69 15.81 -18.45 -14.01
N GLY A 70 17.07 -18.61 -13.63
CA GLY A 70 18.08 -19.25 -14.47
C GLY A 70 19.12 -19.98 -13.65
N HIS A 71 19.68 -21.02 -14.26
CA HIS A 71 20.60 -21.94 -13.60
C HIS A 71 21.79 -22.23 -14.49
N ALA A 72 22.96 -22.38 -13.87
CA ALA A 72 24.19 -22.70 -14.57
C ALA A 72 25.03 -23.67 -13.77
N PHE A 73 25.37 -24.82 -14.35
CA PHE A 73 26.14 -25.88 -13.68
C PHE A 73 27.45 -26.17 -14.39
N HIS A 74 28.46 -26.52 -13.59
CA HIS A 74 29.66 -27.16 -14.11
C HIS A 74 29.25 -28.49 -14.79
N PRO A 75 29.78 -28.80 -16.00
CA PRO A 75 29.30 -29.93 -16.79
C PRO A 75 29.56 -31.29 -16.11
N ALA A 76 30.73 -31.48 -15.49
CA ALA A 76 31.07 -32.74 -14.84
C ALA A 76 30.44 -32.83 -13.42
N PRO A 77 29.94 -34.01 -13.01
CA PRO A 77 29.57 -34.23 -11.62
C PRO A 77 30.80 -34.23 -10.71
N LEU A 78 30.58 -33.84 -9.45
CA LEU A 78 31.54 -33.98 -8.37
C LEU A 78 31.34 -35.29 -7.61
N ARG A 79 32.43 -35.93 -7.22
CA ARG A 79 32.52 -37.00 -6.23
C ARG A 79 32.93 -36.42 -4.89
N LEU A 80 31.97 -36.24 -4.01
CA LEU A 80 32.18 -35.53 -2.75
C LEU A 80 32.79 -36.43 -1.67
N ARG A 81 32.69 -37.77 -1.76
CA ARG A 81 33.32 -38.69 -0.80
C ARG A 81 34.58 -39.31 -1.38
N ASP A 82 35.55 -39.60 -0.50
CA ASP A 82 36.78 -40.32 -0.83
C ASP A 82 36.58 -41.83 -0.93
N SER A 83 35.50 -42.34 -0.35
CA SER A 83 35.19 -43.76 -0.23
C SER A 83 33.68 -44.01 -0.10
N PRO A 84 33.17 -45.23 -0.41
CA PRO A 84 31.73 -45.55 -0.43
C PRO A 84 30.94 -45.31 0.86
N ASN A 85 31.58 -45.02 2.00
CA ASN A 85 30.95 -44.60 3.25
C ASN A 85 31.71 -43.44 3.92
N GLY A 86 32.56 -42.75 3.15
CA GLY A 86 33.34 -41.61 3.63
C GLY A 86 32.45 -40.42 3.98
N THR A 87 33.01 -39.49 4.75
CA THR A 87 32.40 -38.17 4.93
C THR A 87 32.63 -37.33 3.69
N ILE A 88 31.82 -36.30 3.51
CA ILE A 88 32.06 -35.29 2.47
C ILE A 88 33.43 -34.66 2.70
N GLN A 89 34.25 -34.64 1.65
CA GLN A 89 35.57 -34.05 1.64
C GLN A 89 35.48 -32.53 1.81
N SER A 90 36.55 -31.93 2.34
CA SER A 90 36.68 -30.48 2.35
C SER A 90 36.66 -29.95 0.92
N PHE A 91 36.11 -28.77 0.69
CA PHE A 91 36.18 -28.11 -0.62
C PHE A 91 36.26 -26.60 -0.45
N SER A 92 36.79 -25.96 -1.47
CA SER A 92 36.83 -24.51 -1.58
C SER A 92 36.23 -24.10 -2.92
N ALA A 93 35.43 -23.03 -2.91
CA ALA A 93 34.91 -22.38 -4.10
C ALA A 93 35.16 -20.87 -4.00
N SER A 94 35.34 -20.21 -5.14
CA SER A 94 35.36 -18.76 -5.22
C SER A 94 34.67 -18.29 -6.48
N PHE A 95 33.91 -17.22 -6.40
CA PHE A 95 33.28 -16.64 -7.58
C PHE A 95 33.24 -15.11 -7.48
N VAL A 96 33.29 -14.48 -8.65
CA VAL A 96 33.11 -13.04 -8.80
C VAL A 96 31.75 -12.80 -9.41
N PHE A 97 30.94 -11.97 -8.79
CA PHE A 97 29.57 -11.69 -9.23
C PHE A 97 29.33 -10.19 -9.37
N GLY A 98 28.23 -9.84 -10.03
CA GLY A 98 27.69 -8.49 -10.03
C GLY A 98 26.18 -8.50 -10.23
N ILE A 99 25.49 -7.58 -9.55
CA ILE A 99 24.03 -7.44 -9.61
C ILE A 99 23.71 -6.06 -10.14
N ILE A 100 23.01 -6.01 -11.28
CA ILE A 100 22.62 -4.77 -11.95
C ILE A 100 21.12 -4.61 -11.84
N SER A 101 20.68 -3.46 -11.34
CA SER A 101 19.25 -3.12 -11.23
C SER A 101 18.99 -1.71 -11.76
N ILE A 102 17.80 -1.51 -12.31
CA ILE A 102 17.35 -0.19 -12.81
C ILE A 102 17.08 0.82 -11.68
N TYR A 103 16.86 0.33 -10.46
CA TYR A 103 16.59 1.10 -9.26
C TYR A 103 17.72 0.90 -8.23
N ASP A 104 17.75 1.72 -7.17
CA ASP A 104 18.60 1.55 -5.97
C ASP A 104 18.24 0.30 -5.14
N LEU A 105 17.35 -0.53 -5.66
CA LEU A 105 16.79 -1.73 -5.07
C LEU A 105 16.91 -2.85 -6.11
N SER A 106 17.27 -4.05 -5.68
CA SER A 106 17.37 -5.25 -6.52
C SER A 106 16.48 -6.35 -5.99
N SER A 107 16.13 -7.32 -6.83
CA SER A 107 15.43 -8.53 -6.37
C SER A 107 15.61 -9.69 -7.37
N HIS A 108 15.71 -10.95 -6.93
CA HIS A 108 15.76 -11.39 -5.54
C HIS A 108 17.18 -11.67 -5.07
N GLY A 109 18.00 -12.34 -5.88
CA GLY A 109 19.37 -12.65 -5.51
C GLY A 109 19.93 -13.78 -6.36
N LEU A 110 21.07 -14.30 -5.92
CA LEU A 110 21.69 -15.46 -6.54
C LEU A 110 22.30 -16.38 -5.48
N THR A 111 22.46 -17.65 -5.80
CA THR A 111 23.03 -18.66 -4.92
C THR A 111 24.09 -19.46 -5.63
N MET A 112 25.20 -19.77 -4.95
CA MET A 112 26.04 -20.92 -5.34
C MET A 112 25.46 -22.15 -4.65
N LEU A 113 25.26 -23.25 -5.37
CA LEU A 113 24.64 -24.46 -4.83
C LEU A 113 25.41 -25.73 -5.16
N VAL A 114 25.22 -26.74 -4.31
CA VAL A 114 25.56 -28.14 -4.57
C VAL A 114 24.28 -28.97 -4.45
N ALA A 115 23.91 -29.67 -5.52
CA ALA A 115 22.65 -30.41 -5.64
C ALA A 115 22.84 -31.82 -6.21
N PRO A 116 21.92 -32.77 -5.96
CA PRO A 116 22.01 -34.14 -6.49
C PRO A 116 21.71 -34.22 -7.99
N SER A 117 21.12 -33.18 -8.58
CA SER A 117 20.75 -33.08 -9.99
C SER A 117 20.94 -31.65 -10.48
N LYS A 118 21.11 -31.49 -11.80
CA LYS A 118 21.06 -30.19 -12.48
C LYS A 118 19.63 -29.76 -12.83
N ASP A 119 18.67 -30.67 -12.70
CA ASP A 119 17.25 -30.41 -12.97
C ASP A 119 16.60 -29.70 -11.78
N LEU A 120 16.36 -28.40 -11.94
CA LEU A 120 15.63 -27.54 -11.02
C LEU A 120 14.30 -27.06 -11.63
N SER A 121 13.74 -27.81 -12.58
CA SER A 121 12.49 -27.44 -13.28
C SER A 121 11.28 -27.26 -12.37
N LYS A 122 11.30 -27.86 -11.17
CA LYS A 122 10.25 -27.73 -10.15
C LYS A 122 10.40 -26.49 -9.28
N ALA A 123 11.51 -25.76 -9.37
CA ALA A 123 11.73 -24.56 -8.59
C ALA A 123 10.82 -23.42 -9.07
N MET A 124 10.64 -22.43 -8.21
CA MET A 124 9.91 -21.21 -8.51
C MET A 124 10.85 -20.00 -8.52
N PRO A 125 10.53 -18.95 -9.29
CA PRO A 125 11.25 -17.69 -9.23
C PRO A 125 10.88 -16.90 -7.96
N VAL A 126 11.27 -15.62 -7.91
CA VAL A 126 10.92 -14.68 -6.84
C VAL A 126 11.62 -15.07 -5.52
N GLN A 127 10.87 -15.24 -4.43
CA GLN A 127 11.46 -15.50 -3.12
C GLN A 127 12.19 -16.85 -3.05
N TYR A 128 11.91 -17.77 -3.98
CA TYR A 128 12.49 -19.12 -3.93
C TYR A 128 13.89 -19.25 -4.55
N LEU A 129 14.46 -18.15 -5.05
CA LEU A 129 15.80 -18.05 -5.67
C LEU A 129 16.06 -19.06 -6.81
N GLY A 130 15.01 -19.66 -7.39
CA GLY A 130 15.13 -20.75 -8.36
C GLY A 130 15.63 -22.08 -7.76
N LEU A 131 15.66 -22.22 -6.43
CA LEU A 131 16.10 -23.45 -5.75
C LEU A 131 14.94 -24.36 -5.35
N PHE A 132 13.88 -23.77 -4.80
CA PHE A 132 12.77 -24.50 -4.18
C PHE A 132 11.42 -23.99 -4.70
N ASN A 133 10.34 -24.51 -4.14
CA ASN A 133 8.98 -24.06 -4.32
C ASN A 133 8.23 -24.15 -2.99
N GLY A 134 6.97 -23.71 -2.97
CA GLY A 134 6.15 -23.71 -1.76
C GLY A 134 5.86 -25.09 -1.15
N LEU A 135 6.17 -26.20 -1.85
CA LEU A 135 5.95 -27.57 -1.37
C LEU A 135 7.22 -28.26 -0.87
N ASN A 136 8.41 -27.87 -1.38
CA ASN A 136 9.67 -28.53 -1.02
C ASN A 136 10.64 -27.64 -0.24
N ASN A 137 10.37 -26.36 -0.02
CA ASN A 137 11.22 -25.51 0.81
C ASN A 137 11.37 -26.09 2.23
N GLY A 138 12.61 -26.39 2.64
CA GLY A 138 12.94 -27.00 3.92
C GLY A 138 12.82 -28.53 3.97
N ASN A 139 12.50 -29.18 2.84
CA ASN A 139 12.37 -30.65 2.79
C ASN A 139 13.75 -31.33 2.75
N THR A 140 14.03 -32.19 3.73
CA THR A 140 15.31 -32.91 3.85
C THR A 140 15.64 -33.83 2.68
N THR A 141 14.65 -34.20 1.85
CA THR A 141 14.87 -34.99 0.63
C THR A 141 15.46 -34.19 -0.52
N ASN A 142 15.59 -32.87 -0.41
CA ASN A 142 16.17 -32.02 -1.45
C ASN A 142 17.66 -32.33 -1.67
N HIS A 143 18.39 -32.60 -0.58
CA HIS A 143 19.84 -32.82 -0.58
C HIS A 143 20.63 -31.64 -1.19
N ILE A 144 20.20 -30.41 -0.90
CA ILE A 144 20.79 -29.18 -1.43
C ILE A 144 21.50 -28.41 -0.32
N PHE A 145 22.72 -27.99 -0.61
CA PHE A 145 23.45 -26.96 0.12
C PHE A 145 23.57 -25.73 -0.78
N ALA A 146 23.32 -24.54 -0.25
CA ALA A 146 23.54 -23.30 -0.98
C ALA A 146 24.16 -22.21 -0.10
N VAL A 147 24.85 -21.28 -0.75
CA VAL A 147 25.23 -19.99 -0.18
C VAL A 147 24.49 -18.93 -0.98
N GLU A 148 23.56 -18.24 -0.32
CA GLU A 148 22.74 -17.21 -0.92
C GLU A 148 23.35 -15.82 -0.77
N LEU A 149 23.16 -15.01 -1.80
CA LEU A 149 23.37 -13.57 -1.82
C LEU A 149 22.00 -12.93 -2.06
N ASP A 150 21.27 -12.65 -0.99
CA ASP A 150 19.89 -12.18 -1.06
C ASP A 150 19.83 -10.65 -0.98
N THR A 151 19.05 -10.09 -1.89
CA THR A 151 18.83 -8.65 -2.05
C THR A 151 17.38 -8.22 -1.76
N TRP A 152 16.56 -9.14 -1.24
CA TRP A 152 15.20 -8.89 -0.80
C TRP A 152 15.00 -9.45 0.60
N GLN A 153 14.04 -8.90 1.35
CA GLN A 153 13.72 -9.40 2.69
C GLN A 153 12.37 -10.13 2.66
N ASN A 154 12.41 -11.44 2.80
CA ASN A 154 11.28 -12.34 2.93
C ASN A 154 11.08 -12.74 4.40
N ALA A 155 10.09 -12.12 5.05
CA ALA A 155 9.79 -12.40 6.46
C ALA A 155 9.40 -13.87 6.71
N GLU A 156 8.85 -14.55 5.70
CA GLU A 156 8.51 -15.98 5.78
C GLU A 156 9.72 -16.92 5.89
N PHE A 157 10.92 -16.47 5.48
CA PHE A 157 12.15 -17.25 5.55
C PHE A 157 13.08 -16.84 6.69
N GLY A 158 12.74 -15.75 7.39
CA GLY A 158 13.49 -15.26 8.54
C GLY A 158 14.65 -14.34 8.16
N ASP A 159 14.60 -13.74 6.97
CA ASP A 159 15.63 -12.85 6.46
C ASP A 159 15.90 -11.68 7.39
N ILE A 160 17.17 -11.49 7.71
CA ILE A 160 17.63 -10.49 8.68
C ILE A 160 17.52 -9.05 8.14
N ASP A 161 17.70 -8.88 6.84
CA ASP A 161 17.57 -7.63 6.09
C ASP A 161 17.47 -7.95 4.58
N TYR A 162 17.38 -6.92 3.73
CA TYR A 162 17.29 -7.05 2.27
C TYR A 162 18.67 -7.07 1.57
N ASN A 163 19.76 -7.34 2.29
CA ASN A 163 21.12 -7.30 1.77
C ASN A 163 22.03 -8.21 2.61
N HIS A 164 21.83 -9.51 2.50
CA HIS A 164 22.52 -10.48 3.35
C HIS A 164 23.14 -11.64 2.56
N VAL A 165 24.07 -12.31 3.24
CA VAL A 165 24.67 -13.57 2.81
C VAL A 165 24.21 -14.65 3.76
N GLY A 166 23.74 -15.77 3.21
CA GLY A 166 23.15 -16.88 3.96
C GLY A 166 23.77 -18.23 3.63
N VAL A 167 23.65 -19.17 4.57
CA VAL A 167 24.02 -20.58 4.39
C VAL A 167 22.77 -21.42 4.52
N ASP A 168 22.37 -22.04 3.41
CA ASP A 168 21.09 -22.72 3.28
C ASP A 168 21.27 -24.23 3.21
N ILE A 169 20.46 -24.93 4.00
CA ILE A 169 20.41 -26.38 4.02
C ILE A 169 18.99 -26.84 3.72
N ASN A 170 18.78 -27.39 2.52
CA ASN A 170 17.49 -27.93 2.04
C ASN A 170 16.30 -26.93 1.99
N GLY A 171 16.49 -25.67 2.33
CA GLY A 171 15.48 -24.61 2.29
C GLY A 171 16.11 -23.24 2.48
N LEU A 172 15.32 -22.19 2.30
CA LEU A 172 15.73 -20.77 2.32
C LEU A 172 15.72 -20.13 3.70
N SER A 173 15.33 -20.87 4.73
CA SER A 173 15.59 -20.40 6.09
C SER A 173 17.04 -20.71 6.41
N SER A 174 17.89 -19.71 6.22
CA SER A 174 19.33 -19.75 6.46
C SER A 174 19.67 -20.38 7.82
N GLU A 175 20.54 -21.39 7.83
CA GLU A 175 21.15 -21.93 9.06
C GLU A 175 21.93 -20.82 9.79
N LYS A 176 22.58 -19.96 9.00
CA LYS A 176 23.23 -18.74 9.49
C LYS A 176 23.34 -17.71 8.38
N SER A 177 23.05 -16.46 8.72
CA SER A 177 23.18 -15.33 7.80
C SER A 177 23.86 -14.13 8.47
N HIS A 178 24.35 -13.21 7.65
CA HIS A 178 24.90 -11.94 8.08
C HIS A 178 24.69 -10.89 6.99
N THR A 179 24.46 -9.62 7.36
CA THR A 179 24.43 -8.50 6.41
C THR A 179 25.68 -8.54 5.53
N ALA A 180 25.52 -8.35 4.22
CA ALA A 180 26.62 -8.43 3.27
C ALA A 180 27.69 -7.36 3.59
N GLY A 181 28.95 -7.78 3.60
CA GLY A 181 30.05 -6.96 4.07
C GLY A 181 31.36 -7.72 4.14
N PHE A 182 32.34 -7.14 4.83
CA PHE A 182 33.58 -7.81 5.18
C PHE A 182 34.20 -7.21 6.45
N PHE A 183 35.13 -7.95 7.06
CA PHE A 183 35.91 -7.44 8.20
C PHE A 183 37.31 -7.07 7.73
N HIS A 184 37.77 -5.88 8.10
CA HIS A 184 39.15 -5.44 7.86
C HIS A 184 40.14 -6.24 8.70
N ASP A 185 41.18 -6.79 8.07
CA ASP A 185 42.18 -7.63 8.75
C ASP A 185 43.02 -6.86 9.80
N GLN A 186 43.19 -5.55 9.63
CA GLN A 186 44.08 -4.74 10.47
C GLN A 186 43.46 -4.38 11.83
N ASN A 187 42.17 -4.05 11.83
CA ASN A 187 41.47 -3.50 13.01
C ASN A 187 40.21 -4.30 13.38
N GLY A 188 39.80 -5.29 12.56
CA GLY A 188 38.61 -6.10 12.78
C GLY A 188 37.28 -5.37 12.58
N THR A 189 37.28 -4.14 12.03
CA THR A 189 36.04 -3.37 11.81
C THR A 189 35.24 -3.95 10.65
N PHE A 190 33.93 -4.03 10.82
CA PHE A 190 33.01 -4.43 9.77
C PHE A 190 32.72 -3.28 8.81
N GLU A 191 32.76 -3.55 7.52
CA GLU A 191 32.37 -2.63 6.46
C GLU A 191 31.22 -3.25 5.64
N ASN A 192 30.12 -2.50 5.51
CA ASN A 192 28.94 -2.93 4.76
C ASN A 192 29.22 -2.91 3.25
N LEU A 193 28.74 -3.94 2.56
CA LEU A 193 28.70 -3.97 1.10
C LEU A 193 27.25 -4.06 0.64
N THR A 194 26.90 -3.29 -0.40
CA THR A 194 25.59 -3.40 -1.05
C THR A 194 25.69 -4.36 -2.22
N LEU A 195 25.08 -5.54 -2.13
CA LEU A 195 25.08 -6.57 -3.18
C LEU A 195 24.60 -6.00 -4.54
N GLY A 196 23.53 -5.21 -4.52
CA GLY A 196 22.97 -4.49 -5.69
C GLY A 196 23.69 -3.17 -6.05
N SER A 197 24.96 -2.98 -5.66
CA SER A 197 25.74 -1.77 -5.95
C SER A 197 26.11 -1.57 -7.42
N GLN A 198 25.89 -2.58 -8.28
CA GLN A 198 26.36 -2.62 -9.67
C GLN A 198 27.89 -2.73 -9.82
N GLU A 199 28.62 -2.87 -8.71
CA GLU A 199 30.05 -3.17 -8.70
C GLU A 199 30.28 -4.66 -8.52
N ALA A 200 31.38 -5.15 -9.10
CA ALA A 200 31.76 -6.54 -8.95
C ALA A 200 32.34 -6.80 -7.55
N MET A 201 31.99 -7.96 -6.97
CA MET A 201 32.48 -8.43 -5.68
C MET A 201 32.91 -9.88 -5.78
N GLN A 202 33.79 -10.31 -4.89
CA GLN A 202 34.27 -11.69 -4.83
C GLN A 202 33.81 -12.37 -3.54
N VAL A 203 33.39 -13.63 -3.69
CA VAL A 203 32.98 -14.51 -2.59
C VAL A 203 33.89 -15.73 -2.57
N TRP A 204 34.16 -16.22 -1.36
CA TRP A 204 34.83 -17.49 -1.11
C TRP A 204 33.95 -18.32 -0.17
N VAL A 205 33.83 -19.61 -0.49
CA VAL A 205 33.08 -20.59 0.30
C VAL A 205 34.02 -21.75 0.59
N ASP A 206 34.28 -22.02 1.86
CA ASP A 206 35.13 -23.11 2.29
C ASP A 206 34.37 -24.03 3.23
N TYR A 207 34.41 -25.33 2.93
CA TYR A 207 33.93 -26.37 3.82
C TYR A 207 35.12 -27.16 4.38
N ASP A 208 35.25 -27.17 5.71
CA ASP A 208 36.24 -27.94 6.45
C ASP A 208 35.56 -29.19 7.02
N ARG A 209 35.92 -30.37 6.49
CA ARG A 209 35.31 -31.66 6.90
C ARG A 209 35.57 -32.01 8.37
N GLU A 210 36.75 -31.67 8.89
CA GLU A 210 37.18 -32.05 10.24
C GLU A 210 36.45 -31.19 11.28
N LYS A 211 36.23 -29.91 10.96
CA LYS A 211 35.48 -29.00 11.82
C LYS A 211 33.97 -29.02 11.55
N THR A 212 33.52 -29.69 10.48
CA THR A 212 32.15 -29.60 9.94
C THR A 212 31.71 -28.14 9.86
N GLN A 213 32.55 -27.31 9.23
CA GLN A 213 32.39 -25.85 9.26
C GLN A 213 32.34 -25.31 7.84
N ILE A 214 31.38 -24.43 7.61
CA ILE A 214 31.16 -23.70 6.36
C ILE A 214 31.51 -22.24 6.64
N ASP A 215 32.56 -21.74 6.01
CA ASP A 215 32.98 -20.35 6.10
C ASP A 215 32.71 -19.65 4.77
N VAL A 216 32.01 -18.52 4.84
CA VAL A 216 31.78 -17.63 3.70
C VAL A 216 32.49 -16.32 3.96
N THR A 217 33.33 -15.92 3.02
CA THR A 217 34.03 -14.62 3.02
C THR A 217 33.62 -13.85 1.78
N MET A 218 33.52 -12.52 1.88
CA MET A 218 33.26 -11.63 0.77
C MET A 218 34.20 -10.43 0.83
N ALA A 219 34.49 -9.82 -0.32
CA ALA A 219 35.19 -8.54 -0.41
C ALA A 219 34.87 -7.82 -1.73
N PRO A 220 35.06 -6.48 -1.81
CA PRO A 220 35.09 -5.78 -3.09
C PRO A 220 36.20 -6.32 -4.01
N LEU A 221 35.98 -6.27 -5.33
CA LEU A 221 36.96 -6.78 -6.29
C LEU A 221 38.31 -6.03 -6.29
N ASN A 222 38.36 -4.80 -5.78
CA ASN A 222 39.59 -4.00 -5.70
C ASN A 222 40.50 -4.43 -4.54
N MET A 223 40.04 -5.27 -3.60
CA MET A 223 40.90 -5.87 -2.59
C MET A 223 41.72 -7.01 -3.20
N THR A 224 43.03 -6.97 -2.97
CA THR A 224 43.97 -7.94 -3.54
C THR A 224 44.03 -9.26 -2.78
N THR A 225 43.47 -9.32 -1.57
CA THR A 225 43.54 -10.50 -0.69
C THR A 225 42.19 -10.81 -0.05
N LYS A 226 41.87 -12.11 0.04
CA LYS A 226 40.72 -12.61 0.80
C LYS A 226 40.83 -12.20 2.28
N PRO A 227 39.82 -11.55 2.88
CA PRO A 227 39.78 -11.28 4.31
C PRO A 227 39.95 -12.53 5.16
N LYS A 228 40.67 -12.44 6.28
CA LYS A 228 40.94 -13.58 7.16
C LYS A 228 39.72 -14.02 7.94
N ARG A 229 38.85 -13.08 8.30
CA ARG A 229 37.64 -13.36 9.07
C ARG A 229 36.45 -13.56 8.12
N PRO A 230 35.76 -14.71 8.18
CA PRO A 230 34.54 -14.93 7.39
C PRO A 230 33.40 -14.04 7.89
N ILE A 231 32.49 -13.69 6.98
CA ILE A 231 31.25 -12.98 7.32
C ILE A 231 30.19 -13.93 7.89
N VAL A 232 30.16 -15.16 7.39
CA VAL A 232 29.30 -16.23 7.89
C VAL A 232 30.17 -17.43 8.21
N SER A 233 30.00 -17.99 9.41
CA SER A 233 30.67 -19.23 9.84
C SER A 233 29.65 -20.13 10.50
N ALA A 234 29.21 -21.16 9.79
CA ALA A 234 28.16 -22.09 10.21
C ALA A 234 28.78 -23.48 10.47
N ARG A 235 28.44 -24.10 11.60
CA ARG A 235 28.89 -25.46 11.92
C ARG A 235 27.80 -26.44 11.51
N TYR A 236 27.98 -27.08 10.35
CA TYR A 236 27.03 -28.06 9.81
C TYR A 236 27.76 -29.21 9.11
N ASN A 237 27.36 -30.44 9.38
CA ASN A 237 27.93 -31.62 8.73
C ASN A 237 27.25 -31.87 7.37
N LEU A 238 27.89 -31.43 6.28
CA LEU A 238 27.34 -31.60 4.93
C LEU A 238 27.21 -33.09 4.52
N SER A 239 27.84 -34.02 5.22
CA SER A 239 27.65 -35.46 4.99
C SER A 239 26.24 -35.96 5.31
N ALA A 240 25.50 -35.24 6.15
CA ALA A 240 24.10 -35.54 6.46
C ALA A 240 23.13 -35.09 5.35
N VAL A 241 23.60 -34.28 4.40
CA VAL A 241 22.77 -33.62 3.39
C VAL A 241 23.13 -34.08 2.00
N LEU A 242 24.41 -33.97 1.63
CA LEU A 242 24.87 -34.14 0.25
C LEU A 242 25.04 -35.62 -0.15
N LYS A 243 24.66 -35.91 -1.39
CA LYS A 243 24.92 -37.20 -2.05
C LYS A 243 26.38 -37.26 -2.50
N ASP A 244 26.87 -38.48 -2.77
CA ASP A 244 28.28 -38.67 -3.18
C ASP A 244 28.52 -38.04 -4.54
N VAL A 245 27.67 -38.40 -5.51
CA VAL A 245 27.60 -37.73 -6.80
C VAL A 245 26.69 -36.52 -6.67
N ALA A 246 27.24 -35.34 -6.93
CA ALA A 246 26.51 -34.08 -6.89
C ALA A 246 26.98 -33.14 -8.00
N TYR A 247 26.27 -32.03 -8.20
CA TYR A 247 26.58 -31.01 -9.18
C TYR A 247 26.70 -29.67 -8.47
N ILE A 248 27.74 -28.92 -8.82
CA ILE A 248 27.92 -27.55 -8.35
C ILE A 248 27.51 -26.56 -9.45
N GLY A 249 26.86 -25.48 -9.06
CA GLY A 249 26.39 -24.46 -9.98
C GLY A 249 25.88 -23.21 -9.29
N PHE A 250 25.11 -22.45 -10.05
CA PHE A 250 24.43 -21.26 -9.59
C PHE A 250 22.94 -21.32 -9.93
N SER A 251 22.15 -20.72 -9.07
CA SER A 251 20.73 -20.44 -9.28
C SER A 251 20.50 -18.96 -9.00
N SER A 252 19.59 -18.34 -9.73
CA SER A 252 19.19 -16.96 -9.48
C SER A 252 17.76 -16.76 -9.95
N SER A 253 17.08 -15.79 -9.37
CA SER A 253 15.74 -15.43 -9.82
C SER A 253 15.46 -13.93 -9.67
N THR A 254 14.48 -13.50 -10.43
CA THR A 254 14.00 -12.11 -10.48
C THR A 254 12.58 -12.01 -9.94
N GLY A 255 12.27 -10.85 -9.37
CA GLY A 255 10.94 -10.49 -8.91
C GLY A 255 10.24 -9.56 -9.89
N THR A 256 9.51 -8.59 -9.34
CA THR A 256 8.89 -7.49 -10.10
C THR A 256 9.89 -6.40 -10.48
N ILE A 257 11.05 -6.36 -9.82
CA ILE A 257 12.13 -5.42 -10.13
C ILE A 257 13.02 -6.02 -11.23
N LYS A 258 13.30 -5.20 -12.26
CA LYS A 258 14.22 -5.61 -13.33
C LYS A 258 15.65 -5.63 -12.81
N THR A 259 16.13 -6.82 -12.49
CA THR A 259 17.48 -7.07 -11.99
C THR A 259 18.16 -8.15 -12.84
N GLN A 260 19.43 -7.93 -13.13
CA GLN A 260 20.31 -8.86 -13.83
C GLN A 260 21.38 -9.35 -12.87
N HIS A 261 21.62 -10.65 -12.87
CA HIS A 261 22.60 -11.31 -12.00
C HIS A 261 23.68 -11.95 -12.86
N TYR A 262 24.93 -11.56 -12.63
CA TYR A 262 26.07 -12.01 -13.40
C TYR A 262 27.08 -12.73 -12.53
N VAL A 263 27.73 -13.76 -13.09
CA VAL A 263 28.98 -14.32 -12.62
C VAL A 263 30.06 -14.01 -13.65
N LEU A 264 31.16 -13.39 -13.21
CA LEU A 264 32.26 -12.97 -14.06
C LEU A 264 33.37 -14.03 -14.10
N GLY A 265 33.58 -14.72 -12.99
CA GLY A 265 34.57 -15.79 -12.86
C GLY A 265 34.20 -16.72 -11.72
N TRP A 266 34.69 -17.95 -11.79
CA TRP A 266 34.34 -19.02 -10.86
C TRP A 266 35.44 -20.06 -10.78
N SER A 267 35.82 -20.47 -9.58
CA SER A 267 36.78 -21.55 -9.36
C SER A 267 36.33 -22.46 -8.24
N PHE A 268 36.80 -23.70 -8.29
CA PHE A 268 36.49 -24.74 -7.33
C PHE A 268 37.66 -25.70 -7.20
N ALA A 269 37.86 -26.24 -6.01
CA ALA A 269 38.74 -27.38 -5.77
C ALA A 269 38.19 -28.27 -4.65
N MET A 270 38.22 -29.58 -4.91
CA MET A 270 38.04 -30.59 -3.88
C MET A 270 39.35 -30.78 -3.10
N ASN A 271 39.24 -30.90 -1.78
CA ASN A 271 40.32 -31.20 -0.85
C ASN A 271 41.55 -30.27 -0.97
N GLY A 272 41.32 -29.00 -1.28
CA GLY A 272 42.36 -28.00 -1.43
C GLY A 272 41.80 -26.62 -1.76
N PRO A 273 42.64 -25.58 -1.78
CA PRO A 273 42.20 -24.23 -2.08
C PRO A 273 41.76 -24.10 -3.54
N ALA A 274 40.66 -23.37 -3.76
CA ALA A 274 40.19 -23.04 -5.09
C ALA A 274 41.28 -22.26 -5.86
N PRO A 275 41.54 -22.59 -7.13
CA PRO A 275 42.52 -21.85 -7.92
C PRO A 275 42.15 -20.37 -8.03
N VAL A 276 43.17 -19.51 -8.00
CA VAL A 276 42.99 -18.05 -8.06
C VAL A 276 42.41 -17.65 -9.41
N ILE A 277 41.33 -16.88 -9.39
CA ILE A 277 40.70 -16.32 -10.59
C ILE A 277 41.59 -15.18 -11.10
N ASN A 278 41.92 -15.17 -12.40
CA ASN A 278 42.69 -14.09 -12.98
C ASN A 278 41.80 -12.87 -13.20
N LEU A 279 41.82 -11.94 -12.24
CA LEU A 279 40.97 -10.74 -12.23
C LEU A 279 41.18 -9.84 -13.47
N SER A 280 42.38 -9.87 -14.06
CA SER A 280 42.70 -9.07 -15.25
C SER A 280 42.01 -9.55 -16.53
N MET A 281 41.57 -10.83 -16.55
CA MET A 281 40.87 -11.45 -17.67
C MET A 281 39.35 -11.38 -17.53
N LEU A 282 38.83 -10.88 -16.40
CA LEU A 282 37.39 -10.87 -16.17
C LEU A 282 36.67 -9.95 -17.16
N PRO A 283 35.55 -10.40 -17.73
CA PRO A 283 34.71 -9.54 -18.54
C PRO A 283 34.14 -8.41 -17.68
N LYS A 284 33.95 -7.24 -18.28
CA LYS A 284 33.38 -6.08 -17.59
C LYS A 284 31.87 -6.23 -17.47
N LEU A 285 31.32 -5.87 -16.32
CA LEU A 285 29.88 -5.70 -16.14
C LEU A 285 29.33 -4.68 -17.14
N PRO A 286 28.11 -4.89 -17.69
CA PRO A 286 27.42 -3.88 -18.47
C PRO A 286 27.29 -2.59 -17.66
N ARG A 287 27.74 -1.47 -18.20
CA ARG A 287 27.50 -0.15 -17.60
C ARG A 287 26.27 0.44 -18.26
N ASP A 288 25.10 0.08 -17.75
CA ASP A 288 23.95 0.95 -17.94
C ASP A 288 24.14 2.12 -16.99
N HIS A 289 24.58 3.26 -17.53
CA HIS A 289 24.49 4.54 -16.86
C HIS A 289 23.18 5.22 -17.28
N PRO A 290 22.01 4.84 -16.73
CA PRO A 290 20.92 5.80 -16.74
C PRO A 290 21.42 7.00 -15.92
N LYS A 291 21.29 8.20 -16.47
CA LYS A 291 21.61 9.45 -15.78
C LYS A 291 20.87 9.46 -14.44
N GLY A 292 21.62 9.22 -13.36
CA GLY A 292 21.07 9.12 -12.01
C GLY A 292 20.34 7.80 -11.75
N ARG A 293 20.73 7.14 -10.65
CA ARG A 293 20.00 6.00 -10.09
C ARG A 293 18.56 6.45 -9.83
N ARG A 294 17.59 5.80 -10.46
CA ARG A 294 16.19 6.20 -10.37
C ARG A 294 15.68 5.74 -9.00
N SER A 295 15.16 6.63 -8.18
CA SER A 295 14.57 6.23 -6.90
C SER A 295 13.18 5.64 -7.14
N TRP A 296 12.95 4.39 -6.74
CA TRP A 296 11.64 3.73 -6.85
C TRP A 296 10.54 4.51 -6.11
N VAL A 297 10.93 5.27 -5.07
CA VAL A 297 10.04 6.14 -4.29
C VAL A 297 9.34 7.16 -5.18
N LEU A 298 10.07 7.74 -6.15
CA LEU A 298 9.50 8.76 -7.05
C LEU A 298 8.45 8.17 -8.00
N ASP A 299 8.65 6.94 -8.48
CA ASP A 299 7.75 6.34 -9.47
C ASP A 299 6.47 5.76 -8.85
N ILE A 300 6.51 5.29 -7.58
CA ILE A 300 5.34 4.67 -6.92
C ILE A 300 4.67 5.59 -5.91
N VAL A 301 5.43 6.31 -5.06
CA VAL A 301 4.86 7.09 -3.96
C VAL A 301 4.25 8.40 -4.46
N LEU A 302 4.85 9.03 -5.46
CA LEU A 302 4.38 10.32 -5.98
C LEU A 302 2.99 10.22 -6.63
N PRO A 303 2.67 9.23 -7.50
CA PRO A 303 1.32 9.09 -8.06
C PRO A 303 0.27 8.77 -6.99
N VAL A 304 0.60 7.89 -6.04
CA VAL A 304 -0.32 7.50 -4.95
C VAL A 304 -0.62 8.69 -4.04
N GLY A 305 0.42 9.44 -3.63
CA GLY A 305 0.26 10.66 -2.84
C GLY A 305 -0.60 11.70 -3.57
N THR A 306 -0.37 11.88 -4.87
CA THR A 306 -1.16 12.80 -5.71
C THR A 306 -2.64 12.39 -5.77
N ALA A 307 -2.92 11.10 -5.95
CA ALA A 307 -4.28 10.59 -6.00
C ALA A 307 -5.03 10.81 -4.66
N VAL A 308 -4.38 10.54 -3.52
CA VAL A 308 -4.97 10.76 -2.19
C VAL A 308 -5.28 12.23 -1.94
N VAL A 309 -4.38 13.14 -2.34
CA VAL A 309 -4.60 14.58 -2.24
C VAL A 309 -5.79 15.02 -3.10
N LEU A 310 -5.86 14.57 -4.35
CA LEU A 310 -6.97 14.89 -5.25
C LEU A 310 -8.33 14.37 -4.74
N LEU A 311 -8.37 13.15 -4.21
CA LEU A 311 -9.58 12.57 -3.59
C LEU A 311 -10.02 13.37 -2.36
N SER A 312 -9.05 13.78 -1.53
CA SER A 312 -9.31 14.60 -0.34
C SER A 312 -9.88 15.98 -0.69
N LEU A 313 -9.29 16.64 -1.69
CA LEU A 313 -9.79 17.92 -2.20
C LEU A 313 -11.19 17.79 -2.82
N GLY A 314 -11.44 16.71 -3.58
CA GLY A 314 -12.76 16.41 -4.13
C GLY A 314 -13.81 16.20 -3.05
N ALA A 315 -13.47 15.46 -1.99
CA ALA A 315 -14.36 15.24 -0.85
C ALA A 315 -14.66 16.55 -0.09
N ILE A 316 -13.65 17.40 0.14
CA ILE A 316 -13.84 18.72 0.77
C ILE A 316 -14.75 19.60 -0.10
N ALA A 317 -14.49 19.69 -1.40
CA ALA A 317 -15.32 20.46 -2.32
C ALA A 317 -16.77 19.96 -2.32
N PHE A 318 -16.98 18.64 -2.36
CA PHE A 318 -18.31 18.03 -2.26
C PHE A 318 -19.03 18.39 -0.95
N LEU A 319 -18.32 18.35 0.19
CA LEU A 319 -18.89 18.74 1.49
C LEU A 319 -19.26 20.22 1.54
N LEU A 320 -18.43 21.11 0.97
CA LEU A 320 -18.70 22.54 0.90
C LEU A 320 -19.91 22.85 0.00
N VAL A 321 -20.01 22.20 -1.17
CA VAL A 321 -21.16 22.31 -2.07
C VAL A 321 -22.43 21.80 -1.39
N ARG A 322 -22.38 20.62 -0.75
CA ARG A 322 -23.52 20.06 0.00
C ARG A 322 -23.94 20.97 1.16
N ARG A 323 -22.98 21.62 1.83
CA ARG A 323 -23.25 22.62 2.86
C ARG A 323 -23.95 23.84 2.25
N HIS A 324 -23.46 24.36 1.14
CA HIS A 324 -24.06 25.51 0.45
C HIS A 324 -25.51 25.24 0.06
N PHE A 325 -25.81 24.12 -0.60
CA PHE A 325 -27.19 23.74 -0.94
C PHE A 325 -28.08 23.47 0.28
N ARG A 326 -27.53 23.02 1.41
CA ARG A 326 -28.31 22.81 2.65
C ARG A 326 -28.77 24.14 3.28
N TYR A 327 -27.99 25.21 3.13
CA TYR A 327 -28.25 26.55 3.67
C TYR A 327 -28.78 27.56 2.63
N ALA A 328 -28.89 27.18 1.36
CA ALA A 328 -29.56 27.99 0.35
C ALA A 328 -31.01 28.25 0.77
N GLU A 329 -31.33 29.51 1.06
CA GLU A 329 -32.69 29.95 1.39
C GLU A 329 -33.48 30.18 0.09
N VAL A 330 -34.65 29.55 0.00
CA VAL A 330 -35.57 29.73 -1.13
C VAL A 330 -36.23 31.10 -0.97
N ARG A 331 -35.99 32.00 -1.92
CA ARG A 331 -36.55 33.35 -1.98
C ARG A 331 -37.51 33.39 -3.17
N ASP A 332 -38.82 33.44 -2.90
CA ASP A 332 -39.83 33.59 -3.94
C ASP A 332 -40.02 35.08 -4.30
N ASN A 333 -40.29 35.38 -5.58
CA ASN A 333 -40.34 36.76 -6.08
C ASN A 333 -41.40 37.65 -5.40
N TRP A 334 -42.45 37.09 -4.80
CA TRP A 334 -43.48 37.87 -4.09
C TRP A 334 -43.00 38.44 -2.75
N GLU A 335 -41.90 37.92 -2.18
CA GLU A 335 -41.38 38.32 -0.86
C GLU A 335 -40.77 39.74 -0.85
N VAL A 336 -40.53 40.34 -2.02
CA VAL A 336 -39.93 41.68 -2.17
C VAL A 336 -40.98 42.81 -2.09
N GLU A 337 -42.24 42.51 -2.34
CA GLU A 337 -43.21 43.55 -2.71
C GLU A 337 -44.30 43.82 -1.64
N PHE A 338 -44.51 42.94 -0.64
CA PHE A 338 -45.71 43.02 0.21
C PHE A 338 -45.63 42.65 1.73
N GLY A 339 -44.50 42.67 2.46
CA GLY A 339 -44.52 42.23 3.88
C GLY A 339 -43.60 42.91 4.90
N PRO A 340 -43.92 42.80 6.22
CA PRO A 340 -43.07 43.23 7.35
C PRO A 340 -41.73 42.48 7.40
N HIS A 341 -40.81 42.93 8.27
CA HIS A 341 -39.42 42.47 8.33
C HIS A 341 -39.29 40.93 8.41
N ARG A 342 -38.53 40.32 7.49
CA ARG A 342 -38.27 38.88 7.50
C ARG A 342 -37.19 38.54 8.53
N PHE A 343 -37.52 37.66 9.47
CA PHE A 343 -36.57 37.14 10.45
C PHE A 343 -35.90 35.86 9.96
N SER A 344 -34.62 35.68 10.27
CA SER A 344 -33.94 34.40 10.02
C SER A 344 -34.44 33.35 11.02
N TYR A 345 -34.58 32.09 10.57
CA TYR A 345 -34.98 31.00 11.46
C TYR A 345 -34.00 30.85 12.62
N LYS A 346 -32.70 31.08 12.37
CA LYS A 346 -31.65 31.01 13.39
C LYS A 346 -31.91 32.01 14.52
N ASP A 347 -32.29 33.25 14.19
CA ASP A 347 -32.55 34.28 15.19
C ASP A 347 -33.78 33.94 16.03
N LEU A 348 -34.86 33.44 15.42
CA LEU A 348 -36.06 33.03 16.14
C LEU A 348 -35.85 31.77 16.98
N TYR A 349 -35.08 30.81 16.48
CA TYR A 349 -34.68 29.61 17.23
C TYR A 349 -33.90 29.99 18.49
N HIS A 350 -32.93 30.90 18.38
CA HIS A 350 -32.20 31.39 19.56
C HIS A 350 -33.08 32.24 20.48
N ALA A 351 -33.93 33.11 19.92
CA ALA A 351 -34.80 33.98 20.71
C ALA A 351 -35.79 33.19 21.57
N THR A 352 -36.31 32.07 21.06
CA THR A 352 -37.29 31.20 21.74
C THR A 352 -36.64 30.07 22.54
N GLY A 353 -35.30 30.01 22.61
CA GLY A 353 -34.61 28.91 23.26
C GLY A 353 -34.92 27.55 22.63
N GLY A 354 -34.98 27.49 21.30
CA GLY A 354 -35.21 26.26 20.53
C GLY A 354 -36.67 25.82 20.41
N PHE A 355 -37.62 26.71 20.68
CA PHE A 355 -39.06 26.39 20.76
C PHE A 355 -39.37 25.34 21.84
N GLU A 356 -38.63 25.38 22.95
CA GLU A 356 -38.86 24.52 24.12
C GLU A 356 -40.18 24.86 24.85
N ASP A 357 -40.80 23.86 25.47
CA ASP A 357 -42.12 23.99 26.12
C ASP A 357 -42.12 25.00 27.29
N LYS A 358 -40.96 25.26 27.91
CA LYS A 358 -40.82 26.29 28.95
C LYS A 358 -41.16 27.71 28.47
N ASN A 359 -41.09 27.93 27.16
CA ASN A 359 -41.41 29.20 26.51
C ASN A 359 -42.78 29.17 25.83
N LEU A 360 -43.56 28.09 25.96
CA LEU A 360 -44.87 27.97 25.32
C LEU A 360 -45.89 28.88 26.02
N LEU A 361 -46.50 29.79 25.26
CA LEU A 361 -47.55 30.71 25.72
C LEU A 361 -48.96 30.15 25.53
N GLY A 362 -49.15 29.31 24.52
CA GLY A 362 -50.44 28.69 24.23
C GLY A 362 -50.40 27.78 23.01
N VAL A 363 -51.41 26.91 22.93
CA VAL A 363 -51.64 25.97 21.84
C VAL A 363 -53.09 26.14 21.38
N GLY A 364 -53.31 26.22 20.07
CA GLY A 364 -54.65 26.28 19.48
C GLY A 364 -54.69 25.70 18.08
N GLY A 365 -55.84 25.80 17.41
CA GLY A 365 -56.03 25.25 16.04
C GLY A 365 -55.08 25.84 14.99
N PHE A 366 -54.55 27.04 15.25
CA PHE A 366 -53.61 27.75 14.37
C PHE A 366 -52.13 27.50 14.70
N GLY A 367 -51.84 26.53 15.57
CA GLY A 367 -50.49 26.13 15.95
C GLY A 367 -50.10 26.53 17.38
N ARG A 368 -48.79 26.72 17.60
CA ARG A 368 -48.19 26.96 18.92
C ARG A 368 -47.57 28.34 18.99
N VAL A 369 -47.72 29.02 20.13
CA VAL A 369 -47.14 30.35 20.33
C VAL A 369 -46.07 30.28 21.39
N TYR A 370 -44.86 30.74 21.08
CA TYR A 370 -43.70 30.72 21.97
C TYR A 370 -43.26 32.13 22.33
N LYS A 371 -42.88 32.34 23.59
CA LYS A 371 -42.20 33.55 24.05
C LYS A 371 -40.75 33.54 23.59
N GLY A 372 -40.25 34.69 23.16
CA GLY A 372 -38.84 34.86 22.85
C GLY A 372 -38.31 36.24 23.17
N VAL A 373 -36.98 36.37 23.16
CA VAL A 373 -36.29 37.66 23.28
C VAL A 373 -35.28 37.79 22.16
N LEU A 374 -35.45 38.79 21.29
CA LEU A 374 -34.50 39.05 20.20
C LEU A 374 -33.15 39.48 20.79
N GLN A 375 -32.07 38.80 20.42
CA GLN A 375 -30.75 39.01 21.03
C GLN A 375 -30.22 40.44 20.83
N LYS A 376 -30.42 41.02 19.63
CA LYS A 376 -29.87 42.34 19.27
C LYS A 376 -30.64 43.50 19.90
N SER A 377 -31.97 43.47 19.85
CA SER A 377 -32.83 44.57 20.34
C SER A 377 -33.32 44.38 21.77
N ARG A 378 -33.15 43.18 22.35
CA ARG A 378 -33.75 42.76 23.63
C ARG A 378 -35.28 42.85 23.67
N LEU A 379 -35.92 42.98 22.50
CA LEU A 379 -37.37 43.04 22.37
C LEU A 379 -38.01 41.68 22.70
N LYS A 380 -39.03 41.69 23.56
CA LYS A 380 -39.84 40.51 23.88
C LYS A 380 -40.85 40.28 22.76
N ILE A 381 -40.84 39.07 22.21
CA ILE A 381 -41.68 38.68 21.07
C ILE A 381 -42.51 37.44 21.39
N ALA A 382 -43.61 37.28 20.66
CA ALA A 382 -44.38 36.04 20.59
C ALA A 382 -44.23 35.46 19.17
N VAL A 383 -43.69 34.25 19.08
CA VAL A 383 -43.49 33.53 17.81
C VAL A 383 -44.58 32.48 17.66
N LYS A 384 -45.54 32.74 16.78
CA LYS A 384 -46.59 31.78 16.41
C LYS A 384 -46.07 30.87 15.31
N ARG A 385 -45.84 29.61 15.65
CA ARG A 385 -45.49 28.53 14.74
C ARG A 385 -46.76 27.87 14.22
N VAL A 386 -47.08 28.18 12.96
CA VAL A 386 -48.27 27.68 12.27
C VAL A 386 -48.06 26.21 11.92
N SER A 387 -49.08 25.38 12.17
CA SER A 387 -49.04 23.95 11.84
C SER A 387 -48.92 23.75 10.33
N HIS A 388 -47.93 22.98 9.90
CA HIS A 388 -47.56 22.76 8.50
C HIS A 388 -48.50 21.79 7.75
N ASP A 389 -49.31 20.99 8.45
CA ASP A 389 -49.89 19.76 7.92
C ASP A 389 -51.06 19.94 6.93
N SER A 390 -51.29 21.14 6.39
CA SER A 390 -52.33 21.37 5.38
C SER A 390 -52.06 22.56 4.44
N LYS A 391 -52.65 22.53 3.24
CA LYS A 391 -52.73 23.70 2.33
C LYS A 391 -53.41 24.90 2.99
N GLN A 392 -54.20 24.67 4.04
CA GLN A 392 -54.91 25.69 4.80
C GLN A 392 -53.96 26.56 5.64
N GLY A 393 -53.00 25.95 6.34
CA GLY A 393 -52.04 26.70 7.17
C GLY A 393 -51.18 27.70 6.37
N MET A 394 -50.86 27.36 5.12
CA MET A 394 -50.17 28.30 4.21
C MET A 394 -51.04 29.49 3.82
N LYS A 395 -52.33 29.26 3.53
CA LYS A 395 -53.28 30.32 3.20
C LYS A 395 -53.48 31.27 4.37
N GLU A 396 -53.60 30.74 5.58
CA GLU A 396 -53.73 31.51 6.81
C GLU A 396 -52.46 32.33 7.08
N PHE A 397 -51.29 31.71 6.95
CA PHE A 397 -50.01 32.40 7.08
C PHE A 397 -49.87 33.59 6.12
N ILE A 398 -50.21 33.39 4.84
CA ILE A 398 -50.18 34.48 3.84
C ILE A 398 -51.25 35.53 4.15
N ALA A 399 -52.47 35.13 4.51
CA ALA A 399 -53.54 36.05 4.84
C ALA A 399 -53.17 36.95 6.03
N GLU A 400 -52.50 36.40 7.05
CA GLU A 400 -52.06 37.12 8.23
C GLU A 400 -50.95 38.13 7.89
N ILE A 401 -49.98 37.76 7.05
CA ILE A 401 -48.92 38.66 6.56
C ILE A 401 -49.50 39.81 5.71
N VAL A 402 -50.37 39.49 4.75
CA VAL A 402 -50.90 40.47 3.79
C VAL A 402 -51.94 41.38 4.44
N SER A 403 -52.76 40.86 5.35
CA SER A 403 -53.86 41.62 5.96
C SER A 403 -53.39 42.40 7.19
N ILE A 404 -52.62 41.79 8.09
CA ILE A 404 -52.23 42.41 9.37
C ILE A 404 -50.86 43.10 9.30
N GLY A 405 -49.98 42.69 8.38
CA GLY A 405 -48.63 43.24 8.28
C GLY A 405 -48.53 44.74 7.98
N ARG A 406 -49.63 45.39 7.58
CA ARG A 406 -49.71 46.84 7.34
C ARG A 406 -50.61 47.59 8.34
N LEU A 407 -51.31 46.87 9.21
CA LEU A 407 -52.22 47.48 10.18
C LEU A 407 -51.42 48.04 11.35
N GLN A 408 -51.64 49.30 11.66
CA GLN A 408 -51.07 49.96 12.82
C GLN A 408 -52.16 50.69 13.56
N ASN A 409 -52.62 50.08 14.66
CA ASN A 409 -53.60 50.67 15.55
C ASN A 409 -53.27 50.28 16.99
N ARG A 410 -53.49 51.19 17.94
CA ARG A 410 -53.26 50.95 19.37
C ARG A 410 -54.05 49.76 19.95
N ASN A 411 -55.14 49.37 19.28
CA ASN A 411 -56.04 48.29 19.69
C ASN A 411 -55.83 47.00 18.88
N LEU A 412 -54.74 46.89 18.10
CA LEU A 412 -54.31 45.68 17.39
C LEU A 412 -52.90 45.27 17.81
N VAL A 413 -52.64 43.96 17.88
CA VAL A 413 -51.31 43.44 18.20
C VAL A 413 -50.40 43.62 16.97
N PRO A 414 -49.26 44.33 17.07
CA PRO A 414 -48.38 44.54 15.93
C PRO A 414 -47.73 43.24 15.45
N LEU A 415 -47.88 42.93 14.15
CA LEU A 415 -47.09 41.91 13.46
C LEU A 415 -45.72 42.51 13.12
N LEU A 416 -44.68 42.08 13.82
CA LEU A 416 -43.31 42.57 13.66
C LEU A 416 -42.63 41.97 12.42
N GLY A 417 -43.04 40.77 12.01
CA GLY A 417 -42.41 40.07 10.91
C GLY A 417 -42.80 38.61 10.78
N TYR A 418 -42.08 37.90 9.90
CA TYR A 418 -42.32 36.49 9.66
C TYR A 418 -41.03 35.73 9.30
N CYS A 419 -41.06 34.41 9.39
CA CYS A 419 -40.02 33.52 8.90
C CYS A 419 -40.66 32.32 8.19
N ARG A 420 -40.14 31.98 7.00
CA ARG A 420 -40.59 30.85 6.18
C ARG A 420 -39.38 30.01 5.76
N ARG A 421 -39.35 28.72 6.12
CA ARG A 421 -38.25 27.80 5.74
C ARG A 421 -38.65 26.34 5.85
N LYS A 422 -38.52 25.55 4.76
CA LYS A 422 -38.61 24.05 4.77
C LYS A 422 -39.74 23.49 5.68
N GLY A 423 -40.97 23.96 5.49
CA GLY A 423 -42.13 23.53 6.30
C GLY A 423 -42.38 24.37 7.56
N GLU A 424 -41.43 25.21 7.98
CA GLU A 424 -41.61 26.15 9.08
C GLU A 424 -42.29 27.43 8.60
N LEU A 425 -43.42 27.76 9.22
CA LEU A 425 -44.19 28.99 9.02
C LEU A 425 -44.33 29.70 10.37
N LEU A 426 -43.57 30.79 10.55
CA LEU A 426 -43.47 31.50 11.81
C LEU A 426 -43.92 32.95 11.64
N LEU A 427 -44.86 33.39 12.47
CA LEU A 427 -45.27 34.78 12.58
C LEU A 427 -44.73 35.37 13.88
N VAL A 428 -44.21 36.59 13.81
CA VAL A 428 -43.54 37.26 14.93
C VAL A 428 -44.36 38.45 15.36
N TYR A 429 -44.95 38.37 16.55
CA TYR A 429 -45.75 39.42 17.18
C TYR A 429 -45.00 40.07 18.34
N GLU A 430 -45.43 41.26 18.72
CA GLU A 430 -45.07 41.83 20.02
C GLU A 430 -45.64 40.98 21.16
N TYR A 431 -44.86 40.81 22.23
CA TYR A 431 -45.28 40.03 23.39
C TYR A 431 -46.28 40.81 24.26
N MET A 432 -47.48 40.24 24.45
CA MET A 432 -48.51 40.81 25.34
C MET A 432 -48.38 40.27 26.77
N PRO A 433 -47.91 41.07 27.75
CA PRO A 433 -47.60 40.59 29.10
C PRO A 433 -48.82 40.16 29.92
N ASN A 434 -50.00 40.73 29.63
CA ASN A 434 -51.24 40.48 30.37
C ASN A 434 -52.06 39.30 29.81
N GLY A 435 -51.61 38.65 28.73
CA GLY A 435 -52.36 37.53 28.14
C GLY A 435 -53.69 37.94 27.49
N SER A 436 -54.55 36.96 27.21
CA SER A 436 -55.86 37.13 26.55
C SER A 436 -56.98 37.41 27.56
N LEU A 437 -58.04 38.08 27.10
CA LEU A 437 -59.25 38.36 27.87
C LEU A 437 -59.96 37.07 28.30
N ASP A 438 -59.89 36.01 27.48
CA ASP A 438 -60.40 34.66 27.79
C ASP A 438 -59.95 34.17 29.18
N LYS A 439 -58.69 34.42 29.56
CA LYS A 439 -58.17 34.04 30.88
C LYS A 439 -58.85 34.79 32.02
N TYR A 440 -59.22 36.05 31.81
CA TYR A 440 -59.91 36.87 32.81
C TYR A 440 -61.41 36.57 32.90
N LEU A 441 -62.01 36.04 31.84
CA LEU A 441 -63.43 35.69 31.79
C LEU A 441 -63.70 34.27 32.29
N HIS A 442 -62.80 33.33 32.02
CA HIS A 442 -63.02 31.90 32.23
C HIS A 442 -61.94 31.19 33.07
N GLY A 443 -60.87 31.90 33.45
CA GLY A 443 -59.78 31.34 34.25
C GLY A 443 -60.20 30.94 35.68
N LYS A 444 -59.65 29.84 36.17
CA LYS A 444 -59.92 29.29 37.52
C LYS A 444 -58.85 29.66 38.57
N GLU A 445 -57.84 30.45 38.23
CA GLU A 445 -56.76 30.85 39.15
C GLU A 445 -56.79 32.36 39.48
N ASP A 446 -56.82 32.64 40.79
CA ASP A 446 -56.55 33.88 41.51
C ASP A 446 -57.02 35.24 40.92
N ASN A 447 -58.26 35.60 41.30
CA ASN A 447 -58.65 36.90 41.88
C ASN A 447 -58.20 38.21 41.21
N THR A 448 -58.23 38.28 39.88
CA THR A 448 -58.33 39.58 39.18
C THR A 448 -59.62 39.68 38.39
N ILE A 449 -60.74 39.74 39.11
CA ILE A 449 -62.02 40.12 38.52
C ILE A 449 -61.86 41.54 37.97
N LEU A 450 -61.99 41.70 36.65
CA LEU A 450 -61.93 43.02 36.01
C LEU A 450 -62.98 43.93 36.63
N SER A 451 -62.55 45.09 37.13
CA SER A 451 -63.45 46.12 37.64
C SER A 451 -64.33 46.66 36.53
N TRP A 452 -65.44 47.31 36.89
CA TRP A 452 -66.36 47.80 35.87
C TRP A 452 -65.72 48.85 34.94
N ALA A 453 -64.85 49.68 35.49
CA ALA A 453 -64.03 50.61 34.70
C ALA A 453 -63.12 49.88 33.70
N GLN A 454 -62.44 48.81 34.13
CA GLN A 454 -61.57 48.00 33.25
C GLN A 454 -62.38 47.31 32.15
N ARG A 455 -63.54 46.73 32.47
CA ARG A 455 -64.41 46.09 31.46
C ARG A 455 -64.89 47.10 30.42
N PHE A 456 -65.28 48.30 30.84
CA PHE A 456 -65.67 49.36 29.92
C PHE A 456 -64.52 49.77 28.99
N GLN A 457 -63.29 49.88 29.51
CA GLN A 457 -62.11 50.14 28.67
C GLN A 457 -61.82 49.02 27.67
N VAL A 458 -61.97 47.76 28.07
CA VAL A 458 -61.83 46.61 27.18
C VAL A 458 -62.87 46.66 26.06
N ILE A 459 -64.15 46.87 26.38
CA ILE A 459 -65.23 46.99 25.39
C ILE A 459 -64.94 48.13 24.41
N LYS A 460 -64.55 49.30 24.94
CA LYS A 460 -64.20 50.47 24.12
C LYS A 460 -63.02 50.17 23.19
N GLY A 461 -61.98 49.50 23.69
CA GLY A 461 -60.81 49.10 22.92
C GLY A 461 -61.15 48.12 21.79
N ILE A 462 -61.97 47.10 22.07
CA ILE A 462 -62.46 46.15 21.07
C ILE A 462 -63.28 46.87 20.00
N ALA A 463 -64.21 47.74 20.40
CA ALA A 463 -65.03 48.50 19.47
C ALA A 463 -64.18 49.43 18.59
N SER A 464 -63.16 50.10 19.15
CA SER A 464 -62.22 50.93 18.39
C SER A 464 -61.38 50.09 17.42
N GLY A 465 -60.88 48.92 17.83
CA GLY A 465 -60.13 48.03 16.94
C GLY A 465 -60.99 47.50 15.79
N LEU A 466 -62.24 47.15 16.05
CA LEU A 466 -63.19 46.68 15.03
C LEU A 466 -63.59 47.80 14.06
N LEU A 467 -63.85 49.00 14.56
CA LEU A 467 -64.12 50.17 13.71
C LEU A 467 -62.96 50.39 12.73
N TYR A 468 -61.73 50.35 13.23
CA TYR A 468 -60.54 50.52 12.40
C TYR A 468 -60.44 49.44 11.31
N LEU A 469 -60.67 48.18 11.66
CA LEU A 469 -60.59 47.06 10.70
C LEU A 469 -61.70 47.06 9.65
N HIS A 470 -62.89 47.53 10.02
CA HIS A 470 -64.07 47.45 9.16
C HIS A 470 -64.28 48.69 8.30
N GLU A 471 -63.98 49.89 8.82
CA GLU A 471 -64.35 51.17 8.19
C GLU A 471 -63.16 52.09 7.91
N GLU A 472 -62.10 52.08 8.73
CA GLU A 472 -61.00 53.07 8.61
C GLU A 472 -59.80 52.57 7.79
N TRP A 473 -59.68 51.26 7.56
CA TRP A 473 -58.60 50.69 6.74
C TRP A 473 -58.99 50.57 5.26
N GLU A 474 -57.99 50.67 4.35
CA GLU A 474 -58.19 50.63 2.88
C GLU A 474 -58.96 49.40 2.37
N LYS A 475 -58.93 48.30 3.12
CA LYS A 475 -59.67 47.07 2.82
C LYS A 475 -60.45 46.65 4.05
N VAL A 476 -61.69 46.22 3.86
CA VAL A 476 -62.49 45.64 4.95
C VAL A 476 -61.85 44.33 5.41
N VAL A 477 -61.40 44.28 6.67
CA VAL A 477 -60.77 43.08 7.28
C VAL A 477 -61.70 42.46 8.31
N VAL A 478 -62.10 41.22 8.10
CA VAL A 478 -62.86 40.44 9.10
C VAL A 478 -61.88 39.65 9.98
N HIS A 479 -61.66 40.07 11.23
CA HIS A 479 -60.63 39.51 12.12
C HIS A 479 -60.85 38.04 12.50
N ARG A 480 -62.10 37.65 12.79
CA ARG A 480 -62.57 36.28 13.15
C ARG A 480 -61.99 35.66 14.43
N ASP A 481 -60.91 36.18 15.00
CA ASP A 481 -60.22 35.59 16.17
C ASP A 481 -59.86 36.65 17.22
N ILE A 482 -60.86 37.33 17.79
CA ILE A 482 -60.69 38.37 18.82
C ILE A 482 -60.42 37.69 20.18
N LYS A 483 -59.38 38.13 20.91
CA LYS A 483 -58.87 37.45 22.11
C LYS A 483 -58.61 38.37 23.29
#